data_AF-A0A377KBI8-F1
#
_entry.id   AF-A0A377KBI8-F1
#
_cell.length_a   1.000
_cell.length_b   1.000
_cell.length_c   1.000
_cell.angle_alpha   90.00
_cell.angle_beta   90.00
_cell.angle_gamma   90.00
#
_symmetry.space_group_name_H-M   'P 1'
#
loop_
_entity.id
_entity.type
_entity.pdbx_description
1 polymer ?
#
loop_
_entity_poly.entity_id
_entity_poly.type
_entity_poly.pdbx_seq_one_letter_code
_entity_poly.pdbx_strand_id
1 'polypeptide(L)'
;MGIDHTFECIGNVNVMRAALESAHRGWGQSVIIGVAGSGQEISTRPFQLVTGRVWKGSAFGGVKGRSQLPGMVEDAMKGDIDSGTVCHAYHEPG
;
A
#
# COMPACT_ATOMS: atom_id res chain seq x y z
N MET A 1 20.33 6.68 -0.32
CA MET A 1 19.05 7.37 -0.08
C MET A 1 17.96 6.44 -0.55
N GLY A 2 17.00 6.08 0.30
CA GLY A 2 15.82 5.30 -0.10
C GLY A 2 14.55 6.12 0.09
N ILE A 3 13.42 5.65 -0.43
CA ILE A 3 12.13 6.35 -0.30
C ILE A 3 11.50 5.97 1.04
N ASP A 4 10.89 6.93 1.75
CA ASP A 4 10.21 6.66 3.02
C ASP A 4 9.05 5.67 2.84
N HIS A 5 8.29 5.82 1.76
CA HIS A 5 7.10 5.02 1.44
C HIS A 5 7.13 4.52 0.00
N THR A 6 6.99 3.21 -0.20
CA THR A 6 6.84 2.61 -1.53
C THR A 6 5.52 1.86 -1.64
N PHE A 7 4.93 1.88 -2.83
CA PHE A 7 3.64 1.26 -3.11
C PHE A 7 3.75 0.34 -4.31
N GLU A 8 3.27 -0.89 -4.17
CA GLU A 8 3.07 -1.80 -5.30
C GLU A 8 1.58 -1.85 -5.64
N CYS A 9 1.23 -1.44 -6.86
CA CYS A 9 -0.16 -1.30 -7.31
C CYS A 9 -0.45 -2.14 -8.57
N ILE A 10 0.35 -3.18 -8.84
CA ILE A 10 0.25 -3.98 -10.08
C ILE A 10 -0.22 -5.41 -9.78
N GLY A 11 0.25 -6.02 -8.69
CA GLY A 11 0.03 -7.44 -8.40
C GLY A 11 1.17 -8.34 -8.88
N ASN A 12 2.38 -7.79 -9.08
CA ASN A 12 3.55 -8.58 -9.50
C ASN A 12 4.53 -8.79 -8.34
N VAL A 13 4.74 -10.04 -7.93
CA VAL A 13 5.59 -10.37 -6.77
C VAL A 13 7.04 -9.92 -6.89
N ASN A 14 7.58 -9.82 -8.11
CA ASN A 14 8.94 -9.29 -8.31
C ASN A 14 8.99 -7.78 -8.08
N VAL A 15 7.94 -7.07 -8.49
CA VAL A 15 7.80 -5.62 -8.24
C VAL A 15 7.54 -5.36 -6.76
N MET A 16 6.77 -6.22 -6.08
CA MET A 16 6.56 -6.12 -4.63
C MET A 16 7.88 -6.20 -3.86
N ARG A 17 8.77 -7.12 -4.25
CA ARG A 17 10.12 -7.20 -3.69
C ARG A 17 10.95 -5.95 -3.99
N ALA A 18 10.94 -5.47 -5.23
CA ALA A 18 11.68 -4.27 -5.62
C ALA A 18 11.19 -3.02 -4.86
N ALA A 19 9.89 -2.92 -4.61
CA ALA A 19 9.29 -1.86 -3.80
C ALA A 19 9.83 -1.91 -2.36
N LEU A 20 9.93 -3.08 -1.74
CA LEU A 20 10.52 -3.20 -0.41
C LEU A 20 12.02 -2.83 -0.40
N GLU A 21 12.80 -3.37 -1.33
CA GLU A 21 14.25 -3.19 -1.32
C GLU A 21 14.68 -1.75 -1.66
N SER A 22 13.83 -0.99 -2.37
CA SER A 22 14.02 0.44 -2.66
C SER A 22 13.62 1.38 -1.50
N ALA A 23 12.85 0.90 -0.52
CA ALA A 23 12.47 1.68 0.65
C ALA A 23 13.70 2.03 1.51
N HIS A 24 13.61 3.13 2.25
CA HIS A 24 14.70 3.63 3.08
C HIS A 24 15.13 2.59 4.13
N ARG A 25 16.43 2.32 4.24
CA ARG A 25 16.96 1.45 5.30
C ARG A 25 16.77 2.15 6.65
N GLY A 26 16.19 1.48 7.63
CA GLY A 26 15.99 2.01 8.99
C GLY A 26 14.53 2.34 9.31
N TRP A 27 13.79 2.91 8.37
CA TRP A 27 12.40 3.35 8.61
C TRP A 27 11.46 3.21 7.40
N GLY A 28 11.98 2.80 6.24
CA GLY A 28 11.20 2.77 5.01
C GLY A 28 10.09 1.74 5.05
N GLN A 29 8.92 2.11 4.54
CA GLN A 29 7.72 1.31 4.56
C GLN A 29 7.28 0.97 3.15
N SER A 30 7.04 -0.31 2.89
CA SER A 30 6.51 -0.79 1.60
C SER A 30 5.12 -1.37 1.78
N VAL A 31 4.19 -0.88 0.97
CA VAL A 31 2.77 -1.24 1.01
C VAL A 31 2.39 -1.96 -0.28
N ILE A 32 1.94 -3.21 -0.14
CA ILE A 32 1.35 -3.97 -1.24
C ILE A 32 -0.14 -3.64 -1.32
N ILE A 33 -0.56 -3.11 -2.46
CA ILE A 33 -1.95 -2.80 -2.81
C ILE A 33 -2.42 -3.70 -3.97
N GLY A 34 -1.52 -4.04 -4.90
CA GLY A 34 -1.78 -4.94 -6.01
C GLY A 34 -2.07 -6.37 -5.56
N VAL A 35 -2.98 -7.04 -6.26
CA VAL A 35 -3.38 -8.43 -5.95
C VAL A 35 -2.60 -9.39 -6.83
N ALA A 36 -1.76 -10.24 -6.23
CA ALA A 36 -1.01 -11.25 -6.96
C ALA A 36 -1.89 -12.41 -7.43
N GLY A 37 -1.45 -13.10 -8.49
CA GLY A 37 -2.09 -14.33 -8.97
C GLY A 37 -2.03 -15.47 -7.94
N SER A 38 -2.94 -16.44 -8.08
CA SER A 38 -3.05 -17.57 -7.15
C SER A 38 -1.73 -18.36 -7.05
N GLY A 39 -1.35 -18.72 -5.82
CA GLY A 39 -0.15 -19.50 -5.53
C GLY A 39 1.18 -18.76 -5.70
N GLN A 40 1.15 -17.45 -5.97
CA GLN A 40 2.36 -16.63 -5.99
C GLN A 40 2.82 -16.28 -4.58
N GLU A 41 4.13 -16.28 -4.36
CA GLU A 41 4.74 -15.93 -3.08
C GLU A 41 5.68 -14.73 -3.23
N ILE A 42 5.68 -13.88 -2.21
CA ILE A 42 6.65 -12.80 -2.07
C ILE A 42 7.85 -13.28 -1.28
N SER A 43 9.04 -12.78 -1.63
CA SER A 43 10.27 -13.14 -0.92
C SER A 43 11.24 -11.96 -0.85
N THR A 44 12.06 -11.93 0.20
CA THR A 44 13.18 -11.00 0.35
C THR A 44 14.20 -11.59 1.33
N ARG A 45 15.37 -10.95 1.47
CA ARG A 45 16.33 -11.31 2.51
C ARG A 45 15.83 -10.78 3.86
N PRO A 46 15.76 -11.59 4.93
CA PRO A 46 15.28 -11.14 6.25
C PRO A 46 16.00 -9.90 6.78
N PHE A 47 17.27 -9.73 6.41
CA PHE A 47 18.07 -8.56 6.77
C PHE A 47 17.45 -7.22 6.31
N GLN A 48 16.66 -7.23 5.23
CA GLN A 48 15.95 -6.03 4.77
C GLN A 48 14.98 -5.51 5.84
N LEU A 49 14.29 -6.42 6.55
CA LEU A 49 13.35 -6.10 7.63
C LEU A 49 14.07 -5.86 8.96
N VAL A 50 15.06 -6.69 9.29
CA VAL A 50 15.89 -6.52 10.51
C VAL A 50 16.55 -5.13 10.56
N THR A 51 16.90 -4.57 9.40
CA THR A 51 17.47 -3.23 9.30
C THR A 51 16.43 -2.11 9.23
N GLY A 52 15.20 -2.37 9.66
CA GLY A 52 14.19 -1.35 9.95
C GLY A 52 13.20 -1.06 8.82
N ARG A 53 13.15 -1.88 7.76
CA ARG A 53 12.06 -1.76 6.79
C ARG A 53 10.81 -2.46 7.28
N VAL A 54 9.66 -1.91 6.92
CA VAL A 54 8.35 -2.49 7.18
C VAL A 54 7.72 -2.93 5.86
N TRP A 55 7.19 -4.15 5.81
CA TRP A 55 6.45 -4.65 4.67
C TRP A 55 5.02 -5.00 5.10
N LYS A 56 4.02 -4.34 4.51
CA LYS A 56 2.61 -4.51 4.88
C LYS A 56 1.71 -4.55 3.65
N GLY A 57 0.51 -5.08 3.82
CA GLY A 57 -0.54 -5.05 2.80
C GLY A 57 -1.63 -4.03 3.14
N SER A 58 -2.40 -3.63 2.15
CA SER A 58 -3.63 -2.87 2.34
C SER A 58 -4.78 -3.45 1.51
N ALA A 59 -5.95 -3.60 2.14
CA ALA A 59 -7.19 -3.97 1.47
C ALA A 59 -8.14 -2.77 1.54
N PHE A 60 -8.69 -2.39 0.38
CA PHE A 60 -9.56 -1.22 0.27
C PHE A 60 -8.94 0.05 0.86
N GLY A 61 -7.60 0.12 0.81
CA GLY A 61 -6.82 1.21 1.34
C GLY A 61 -6.92 1.43 2.86
N GLY A 62 -7.47 0.48 3.61
CA GLY A 62 -7.68 0.61 5.06
C GLY A 62 -8.97 1.35 5.44
N VAL A 63 -9.84 1.65 4.47
CA VAL A 63 -11.13 2.30 4.71
C VAL A 63 -12.12 1.34 5.35
N LYS A 64 -12.72 1.76 6.46
CA LYS A 64 -13.82 1.05 7.13
C LYS A 64 -15.11 1.30 6.36
N GLY A 65 -15.48 0.34 5.50
CA GLY A 65 -16.57 0.47 4.53
C GLY A 65 -17.83 1.18 5.06
N ARG A 66 -18.49 0.66 6.10
CA ARG A 66 -19.77 1.22 6.59
C ARG A 66 -19.65 2.63 7.19
N SER A 67 -18.54 2.94 7.86
CA SER A 67 -18.39 4.19 8.61
C SER A 67 -17.67 5.28 7.84
N GLN A 68 -16.91 4.95 6.79
CA GLN A 68 -16.07 5.91 6.06
C GLN A 68 -16.46 6.07 4.58
N LEU A 69 -17.03 5.06 3.93
CA LEU A 69 -17.40 5.18 2.51
C LEU A 69 -18.46 6.25 2.23
N PRO A 70 -19.54 6.39 3.03
CA PRO A 70 -20.55 7.41 2.74
C PRO A 70 -19.95 8.81 2.65
N GLY A 71 -19.03 9.15 3.57
CA GLY A 71 -18.32 10.43 3.54
C GLY A 71 -17.44 10.60 2.30
N MET A 72 -16.69 9.56 1.91
CA MET A 72 -15.88 9.61 0.68
C MET A 72 -16.73 9.80 -0.59
N VAL A 73 -17.92 9.20 -0.64
CA VAL A 73 -18.85 9.41 -1.77
C VAL A 73 -19.35 10.85 -1.80
N GLU A 74 -19.68 11.43 -0.65
CA GLU A 74 -20.08 12.83 -0.55
C GLU A 74 -18.96 13.78 -1.01
N ASP A 75 -17.72 13.53 -0.58
CA ASP A 75 -16.55 14.30 -0.97
C ASP A 75 -16.30 14.19 -2.49
N ALA A 76 -16.51 13.00 -3.07
CA ALA A 76 -16.44 12.82 -4.52
C ALA A 76 -17.55 13.57 -5.27
N MET A 77 -18.77 13.59 -4.73
CA MET A 77 -19.89 14.34 -5.34
C MET A 77 -19.71 15.87 -5.24
N LYS A 78 -19.00 16.35 -4.22
CA LYS A 78 -18.59 17.76 -4.10
C LYS A 78 -17.41 18.11 -5.02
N GLY A 79 -16.71 17.10 -5.54
CA GLY A 79 -15.48 17.27 -6.34
C GLY A 79 -14.22 17.48 -5.51
N ASP A 80 -14.28 17.25 -4.19
CA ASP A 80 -13.14 17.36 -3.29
C ASP A 80 -12.14 16.22 -3.51
N ILE A 81 -12.62 15.07 -3.96
CA ILE A 81 -11.80 13.92 -4.40
C ILE A 81 -12.31 13.36 -5.72
N ASP A 82 -11.43 12.68 -6.46
CA ASP A 82 -11.83 11.97 -7.67
C ASP A 82 -12.70 10.76 -7.32
N SER A 83 -13.75 10.52 -8.12
CA SER A 83 -14.68 9.40 -7.91
C SER A 83 -14.01 8.02 -7.91
N GLY A 84 -12.93 7.82 -8.65
CA GLY A 84 -12.13 6.59 -8.63
C GLY A 84 -11.41 6.36 -7.30
N THR A 85 -11.17 7.43 -6.53
CA THR A 85 -10.52 7.37 -5.21
C THR A 85 -11.41 6.68 -4.17
N VAL A 86 -12.74 6.72 -4.33
CA VAL A 86 -13.69 6.04 -3.43
C VAL A 86 -13.44 4.52 -3.36
N CYS A 87 -12.92 3.93 -4.44
CA CYS A 87 -12.59 2.51 -4.52
C CYS A 87 -11.15 2.18 -4.11
N HIS A 88 -10.25 3.17 -4.10
CA HIS A 88 -8.81 3.00 -3.95
C HIS A 88 -8.18 4.16 -3.15
N ALA A 89 -8.23 4.11 -1.81
CA ALA A 89 -7.66 5.17 -0.98
C ALA A 89 -6.80 4.62 0.16
N TYR A 90 -5.47 4.65 0.03
CA TYR A 90 -4.58 4.24 1.12
C TYR A 90 -4.57 5.25 2.26
N HIS A 91 -5.00 4.83 3.45
CA HIS A 91 -4.94 5.59 4.69
C HIS A 91 -3.87 4.99 5.60
N GLU A 92 -2.89 5.80 6.00
CA GLU A 92 -1.93 5.40 7.03
C GLU A 92 -2.62 5.35 8.39
N PRO A 93 -2.56 4.22 9.12
CA PRO A 93 -2.95 4.22 10.52
C PRO A 93 -1.96 5.12 11.28
N GLY A 94 -2.48 6.16 11.92
CA GLY A 94 -1.71 7.00 12.86
C GLY A 94 -1.38 6.29 14.16
#